data_AF-A0A6L4ZJH0-F1
#
_entry.id   AF-A0A6L4ZJH0-F1
#
_cell.length_a   1.000
_cell.length_b   1.000
_cell.length_c   1.000
_cell.angle_alpha   90.00
_cell.angle_beta   90.00
_cell.angle_gamma   90.00
#
_symmetry.space_group_name_H-M   'P 1'
#
loop_
_entity.id
_entity.type
_entity.pdbx_description
1 polymer ?
#
loop_
_entity_poly.entity_id
_entity_poly.type
_entity_poly.pdbx_seq_one_letter_code
_entity_poly.pdbx_strand_id
1 'polypeptide(L)'
;INVDGIVEVSARDKMTGLEQAMKISPSSGLSPEEIYRLIEEAKTNAESDKQQKEILMLKNRLEGLLQNTQRSFSEFGWMLSVSDQESVRNTLLIAKDAMATDDMGMIKQNLSELERTGRLITDAMFSGGAAGGLGPGGM
;
A
#
# COMPACT_ATOMS: atom_id res chain seq x y z
N ILE A 1 23.48 7.36 13.94
CA ILE A 1 24.02 6.70 15.15
C ILE A 1 25.39 7.28 15.39
N ASN A 2 25.60 7.87 16.56
CA ASN A 2 26.87 8.50 16.92
C ASN A 2 27.79 7.50 17.64
N VAL A 3 29.07 7.84 17.78
CA VAL A 3 30.12 6.99 18.41
C VAL A 3 29.77 6.61 19.86
N ASP A 4 28.98 7.43 20.55
CA ASP A 4 28.50 7.19 21.92
C ASP A 4 27.24 6.31 22.01
N GLY A 5 26.76 5.77 20.88
CA GLY A 5 25.56 4.90 20.85
C GLY A 5 24.22 5.64 20.92
N ILE A 6 24.22 6.97 20.84
CA ILE A 6 23.00 7.79 20.80
C ILE A 6 22.38 7.71 19.40
N VAL A 7 21.09 7.37 19.35
CA VAL A 7 20.28 7.37 18.14
C VAL A 7 19.48 8.68 18.10
N GLU A 8 19.70 9.49 17.08
CA GLU A 8 18.87 10.66 16.80
C GLU A 8 17.86 10.31 15.72
N VAL A 9 16.57 10.45 16.03
CA VAL A 9 15.47 10.26 15.08
C VAL A 9 14.81 11.61 14.86
N SER A 10 14.82 12.09 13.62
CA SER A 10 14.13 13.33 13.24
C SER A 10 13.05 13.06 12.21
N ALA A 11 11.91 13.72 12.37
CA ALA A 11 10.84 13.79 11.39
C ALA A 11 10.63 15.26 11.00
N ARG A 12 10.73 15.56 9.70
CA ARG A 12 10.50 16.88 9.12
C ARG A 12 9.26 16.83 8.24
N ASP A 13 8.31 17.73 8.50
CA ASP A 13 7.25 18.02 7.55
C ASP A 13 7.82 18.88 6.41
N LYS A 14 7.75 18.37 5.16
CA LYS A 14 8.34 19.05 4.00
C LYS A 14 7.55 20.28 3.53
N MET A 15 6.29 20.43 3.94
CA MET A 15 5.41 21.53 3.53
C MET A 15 5.52 22.72 4.49
N THR A 16 5.58 22.46 5.79
CA THR A 16 5.66 23.51 6.82
C THR A 16 7.10 23.79 7.29
N GLY A 17 8.04 22.89 6.98
CA GLY A 17 9.44 22.98 7.42
C GLY A 17 9.62 22.72 8.92
N LEU A 18 8.56 22.37 9.63
CA LEU A 18 8.61 22.05 11.06
C LEU A 18 9.32 20.71 11.26
N GLU A 19 10.29 20.71 12.16
CA GLU A 19 11.04 19.53 12.56
C GLU A 19 10.73 19.15 14.00
N GLN A 20 10.61 17.86 14.24
CA GLN A 20 10.64 17.28 15.57
C GLN A 20 11.77 16.26 15.61
N ALA A 21 12.64 16.37 16.61
CA ALA A 21 13.76 15.47 16.81
C ALA A 21 13.72 14.90 18.23
N MET A 22 13.93 13.59 18.35
CA MET A 22 14.05 12.89 19.61
C MET A 22 15.42 12.22 19.67
N LYS A 23 16.10 12.35 20.82
CA LYS A 23 17.34 11.66 21.10
C LYS A 23 17.06 10.47 22.01
N ILE A 24 17.42 9.28 21.56
CA ILE A 24 17.30 8.06 22.33
C ILE A 24 18.68 7.76 22.93
N SER A 25 18.80 7.95 24.23
CA SER A 25 19.99 7.58 25.00
C SER A 25 19.89 6.11 25.41
N PRO A 26 20.96 5.30 25.29
CA PRO A 26 20.95 3.92 25.72
C PRO A 26 20.94 3.86 27.27
N SER A 27 19.76 3.67 27.88
CA SER A 27 19.61 3.59 29.34
C SER A 27 19.82 2.17 29.89
N SER A 28 19.64 1.15 29.07
CA SER A 28 19.94 -0.26 29.37
C SER A 28 19.77 -1.06 28.08
N GLY A 29 20.85 -1.68 27.59
CA GLY A 29 20.81 -2.53 26.40
C GLY A 29 20.35 -3.96 26.70
N LEU A 30 20.14 -4.73 25.64
CA LEU A 30 19.96 -6.18 25.72
C LEU A 30 21.25 -6.84 26.19
N SER A 31 21.14 -7.86 27.06
CA SER A 31 22.28 -8.71 27.43
C SER A 31 22.76 -9.52 26.23
N PRO A 32 24.04 -9.96 26.20
CA PRO A 32 24.55 -10.86 25.16
C PRO A 32 23.67 -12.09 24.96
N GLU A 33 23.18 -12.68 26.05
CA GLU A 33 22.32 -13.86 26.05
C GLU A 33 20.95 -13.58 25.38
N GLU A 34 20.36 -12.42 25.63
CA GLU A 34 19.13 -11.97 24.97
C GLU A 34 19.36 -11.69 23.48
N ILE A 35 20.50 -11.10 23.11
CA ILE A 35 20.88 -10.87 21.71
C ILE A 35 20.98 -12.20 20.96
N TYR A 36 21.68 -13.19 21.51
CA TYR A 36 21.81 -14.51 20.88
C TYR A 36 20.46 -15.21 20.75
N ARG A 37 19.61 -15.12 21.78
CA ARG A 37 18.25 -15.68 21.72
C ARG A 37 17.42 -15.04 20.62
N LEU A 38 17.43 -13.70 20.51
CA LEU A 38 16.70 -12.98 19.47
C LEU A 38 17.22 -13.30 18.05
N ILE A 39 18.52 -13.56 17.88
CA ILE A 39 19.08 -13.97 16.58
C ILE A 39 18.58 -15.36 16.17
N GLU A 40 18.54 -16.31 17.11
CA GLU A 40 18.00 -17.67 16.87
C GLU A 40 16.49 -17.64 16.57
N GLU A 41 15.73 -16.88 17.36
CA GLU A 41 14.29 -16.69 17.15
C GLU A 41 14.00 -16.05 15.79
N ALA A 42 14.75 -15.00 15.42
CA ALA A 42 14.59 -14.33 14.11
C ALA A 42 14.90 -15.27 12.94
N LYS A 43 15.91 -16.15 13.06
CA LYS A 43 16.21 -17.15 12.02
C LYS A 43 15.10 -18.18 11.88
N THR A 44 14.56 -18.65 13.01
CA THR A 44 13.53 -19.69 13.04
C THR A 44 12.21 -19.17 12.48
N ASN A 45 11.91 -17.88 12.71
CA ASN A 45 10.68 -17.23 12.26
C ASN A 45 10.82 -16.49 10.91
N ALA A 46 12.02 -16.42 10.34
CA ALA A 46 12.31 -15.63 9.14
C ALA A 46 11.34 -15.89 7.97
N GLU A 47 10.99 -17.15 7.73
CA GLU A 47 10.08 -17.50 6.64
C GLU A 47 8.62 -17.13 6.95
N SER A 48 8.18 -17.31 8.20
CA SER A 48 6.85 -16.89 8.65
C SER A 48 6.69 -15.36 8.58
N ASP A 49 7.67 -14.63 9.09
CA ASP A 49 7.68 -13.16 9.07
C ASP A 49 7.70 -12.63 7.64
N LYS A 50 8.42 -13.30 6.74
CA LYS A 50 8.45 -12.96 5.32
C LYS A 50 7.09 -13.16 4.66
N GLN A 51 6.39 -14.25 4.95
CA GLN A 51 5.04 -14.51 4.43
C GLN A 51 4.03 -13.49 4.96
N GLN A 52 4.07 -13.19 6.27
CA GLN A 52 3.21 -12.17 6.87
C GLN A 52 3.49 -10.78 6.28
N LYS A 53 4.76 -10.44 6.09
CA LYS A 53 5.15 -9.20 5.42
C LYS A 53 4.64 -9.14 3.98
N GLU A 54 4.71 -10.24 3.23
CA GLU A 54 4.16 -10.30 1.86
C GLU A 54 2.65 -10.06 1.85
N ILE A 55 1.89 -10.69 2.76
CA ILE A 55 0.46 -10.47 2.90
C ILE A 55 0.16 -9.00 3.18
N LEU A 56 0.84 -8.38 4.16
CA LEU A 56 0.64 -6.97 4.51
C LEU A 56 1.00 -6.03 3.35
N MET A 57 2.09 -6.31 2.62
CA MET A 57 2.45 -5.53 1.43
C MET A 57 1.39 -5.64 0.34
N LEU A 58 0.85 -6.83 0.10
CA LEU A 58 -0.21 -7.05 -0.88
C LEU A 58 -1.52 -6.38 -0.46
N LYS A 59 -1.88 -6.42 0.82
CA LYS A 59 -3.05 -5.70 1.37
C LYS A 59 -2.92 -4.20 1.18
N ASN A 60 -1.77 -3.62 1.52
CA ASN A 60 -1.53 -2.18 1.33
C ASN A 60 -1.58 -1.80 -0.15
N ARG A 61 -1.07 -2.65 -1.04
CA ARG A 61 -1.17 -2.44 -2.49
C ARG A 61 -2.63 -2.51 -2.96
N LEU A 62 -3.39 -3.49 -2.47
CA LEU A 62 -4.80 -3.67 -2.80
C LEU A 62 -5.63 -2.46 -2.33
N GLU A 63 -5.41 -2.00 -1.10
CA GLU A 63 -6.08 -0.82 -0.55
C GLU A 63 -5.79 0.44 -1.37
N GLY A 64 -4.51 0.69 -1.67
CA GLY A 64 -4.11 1.84 -2.48
C GLY A 64 -4.76 1.81 -3.86
N LEU A 65 -4.79 0.64 -4.50
CA LEU A 65 -5.44 0.47 -5.80
C LEU A 65 -6.96 0.64 -5.70
N LEU A 66 -7.61 0.05 -4.69
CA LEU A 66 -9.05 0.17 -4.44
C LEU A 66 -9.47 1.63 -4.30
N GLN A 67 -8.75 2.41 -3.48
CA GLN A 67 -9.04 3.83 -3.28
C GLN A 67 -8.87 4.63 -4.59
N ASN A 68 -7.81 4.35 -5.35
CA ASN A 68 -7.57 4.99 -6.64
C ASN A 68 -8.68 4.66 -7.65
N THR A 69 -9.03 3.37 -7.80
CA THR A 69 -10.10 2.93 -8.72
C THR A 69 -11.46 3.48 -8.29
N GLN A 70 -11.75 3.54 -6.99
CA GLN A 70 -12.99 4.11 -6.46
C GLN A 70 -13.09 5.62 -6.78
N ARG A 71 -11.98 6.36 -6.67
CA ARG A 71 -11.92 7.77 -7.07
C ARG A 71 -12.16 7.93 -8.57
N SER A 72 -11.42 7.20 -9.40
CA SER A 72 -11.60 7.23 -10.85
C SER A 72 -13.02 6.84 -11.28
N PHE A 73 -13.63 5.85 -10.62
CA PHE A 73 -15.02 5.46 -10.89
C PHE A 73 -16.02 6.54 -10.48
N SER A 74 -15.79 7.26 -9.39
CA SER A 74 -16.65 8.38 -9.00
C SER A 74 -16.57 9.55 -10.00
N GLU A 75 -15.41 9.77 -10.62
CA GLU A 75 -15.18 10.88 -11.55
C GLU A 75 -15.61 10.55 -13.00
N PHE A 76 -15.31 9.33 -13.45
CA PHE A 76 -15.45 8.92 -14.86
C PHE A 76 -16.42 7.75 -15.06
N GLY A 77 -16.98 7.18 -13.99
CA GLY A 77 -17.86 6.01 -14.07
C GLY A 77 -19.12 6.27 -14.90
N TRP A 78 -19.58 7.52 -15.02
CA TRP A 78 -20.70 7.89 -15.87
C TRP A 78 -20.44 7.71 -17.38
N MET A 79 -19.16 7.67 -17.80
CA MET A 79 -18.77 7.40 -19.19
C MET A 79 -18.89 5.92 -19.57
N LEU A 80 -19.00 5.03 -18.59
CA LEU A 80 -19.17 3.60 -18.79
C LEU A 80 -20.63 3.23 -19.08
N SER A 81 -20.83 2.12 -19.79
CA SER A 81 -22.15 1.53 -19.97
C SER A 81 -22.75 1.11 -18.61
N VAL A 82 -24.08 1.04 -18.50
CA VAL A 82 -24.75 0.63 -17.25
C VAL A 82 -24.28 -0.76 -16.78
N SER A 83 -24.05 -1.68 -17.73
CA SER A 83 -23.51 -3.02 -17.44
C SER A 83 -22.10 -2.96 -16.86
N ASP A 84 -21.23 -2.11 -17.41
CA ASP A 84 -19.86 -1.97 -16.94
C ASP A 84 -19.81 -1.27 -15.58
N GLN A 85 -20.68 -0.27 -15.34
CA GLN A 85 -20.80 0.39 -14.05
C GLN A 85 -21.21 -0.58 -12.93
N GLU A 86 -22.15 -1.48 -13.18
CA GLU A 86 -22.53 -2.52 -12.23
C GLU A 86 -21.38 -3.51 -11.98
N SER A 87 -20.68 -3.93 -13.04
CA SER A 87 -19.51 -4.79 -12.92
C SER A 87 -18.42 -4.14 -12.06
N VAL A 88 -18.10 -2.86 -12.29
CA VAL A 88 -17.09 -2.13 -11.51
C VAL A 88 -17.50 -2.01 -10.04
N ARG A 89 -18.76 -1.67 -9.74
CA ARG A 89 -19.26 -1.60 -8.36
C ARG A 89 -19.14 -2.95 -7.64
N ASN A 90 -19.44 -4.03 -8.34
CA ASN A 90 -19.32 -5.37 -7.78
C ASN A 90 -17.85 -5.72 -7.50
N THR A 91 -16.93 -5.45 -8.45
CA THR A 91 -15.49 -5.67 -8.24
C THR A 91 -14.95 -4.85 -7.06
N LEU A 92 -15.37 -3.60 -6.89
CA LEU A 92 -14.96 -2.77 -5.76
C LEU A 92 -15.44 -3.33 -4.41
N LEU A 93 -16.65 -3.90 -4.36
CA LEU A 93 -17.17 -4.56 -3.15
C LEU A 93 -16.38 -5.83 -2.84
N ILE A 94 -16.18 -6.70 -3.83
CA ILE A 94 -15.43 -7.95 -3.66
C ILE A 94 -13.98 -7.67 -3.22
N ALA A 95 -13.32 -6.68 -3.82
CA ALA A 95 -11.98 -6.30 -3.45
C ALA A 95 -11.90 -5.71 -2.03
N LYS A 96 -12.95 -5.01 -1.57
CA LYS A 96 -13.06 -4.52 -0.20
C LYS A 96 -13.19 -5.67 0.81
N ASP A 97 -14.00 -6.67 0.49
CA ASP A 97 -14.16 -7.85 1.34
C ASP A 97 -12.90 -8.71 1.36
N ALA A 98 -12.17 -8.79 0.24
CA ALA A 98 -10.90 -9.50 0.15
C ALA A 98 -9.83 -8.94 1.10
N MET A 99 -9.87 -7.64 1.44
CA MET A 99 -8.95 -7.05 2.42
C MET A 99 -9.14 -7.61 3.84
N ALA A 100 -10.34 -8.09 4.18
CA ALA A 100 -10.63 -8.72 5.46
C ALA A 100 -10.09 -10.17 5.54
N THR A 101 -9.66 -10.74 4.41
CA THR A 101 -9.09 -12.10 4.34
C THR A 101 -7.57 -12.05 4.38
N ASP A 102 -6.92 -13.12 4.87
CA ASP A 102 -5.45 -13.30 4.81
C ASP A 102 -5.02 -14.22 3.66
N ASP A 103 -5.92 -14.49 2.71
CA ASP A 103 -5.65 -15.36 1.57
C ASP A 103 -4.89 -14.60 0.47
N MET A 104 -3.59 -14.90 0.32
CA MET A 104 -2.75 -14.32 -0.73
C MET A 104 -3.28 -14.56 -2.13
N GLY A 105 -3.90 -15.71 -2.41
CA GLY A 105 -4.46 -16.04 -3.71
C GLY A 105 -5.61 -15.11 -4.04
N MET A 106 -6.53 -14.94 -3.09
CA MET A 106 -7.67 -14.02 -3.22
C MET A 106 -7.22 -12.56 -3.39
N ILE A 107 -6.24 -12.11 -2.60
CA ILE A 107 -5.71 -10.74 -2.70
C ILE A 107 -5.06 -10.49 -4.07
N LYS A 108 -4.25 -11.44 -4.57
CA LYS A 108 -3.59 -11.34 -5.88
C LYS A 108 -4.60 -11.33 -7.03
N GLN A 109 -5.64 -12.17 -6.96
CA GLN A 109 -6.72 -12.17 -7.95
C GLN A 109 -7.48 -10.84 -7.97
N ASN A 110 -7.87 -10.32 -6.81
CA ASN A 110 -8.57 -9.04 -6.71
C ASN A 110 -7.70 -7.86 -7.19
N LEU A 111 -6.38 -7.91 -6.94
CA LEU A 111 -5.44 -6.95 -7.50
C LEU A 111 -5.50 -6.94 -9.03
N SER A 112 -5.43 -8.12 -9.68
CA SER A 112 -5.52 -8.23 -11.14
C SER A 112 -6.86 -7.76 -11.70
N GLU A 113 -7.97 -8.04 -11.01
CA GLU A 113 -9.31 -7.60 -11.41
C GLU A 113 -9.50 -6.08 -11.26
N LEU A 114 -8.99 -5.47 -10.18
CA LEU A 114 -8.98 -4.02 -10.03
C LEU A 114 -8.09 -3.34 -11.09
N GLU A 115 -6.94 -3.91 -11.42
CA GLU A 115 -6.09 -3.41 -12.51
C GLU A 115 -6.82 -3.46 -13.86
N ARG A 116 -7.59 -4.53 -14.12
CA ARG A 116 -8.43 -4.64 -15.32
C ARG A 116 -9.55 -3.61 -15.33
N THR A 117 -10.19 -3.40 -14.19
CA THR A 117 -11.27 -2.42 -14.02
C THR A 117 -10.76 -0.99 -14.20
N GLY A 118 -9.57 -0.67 -13.66
CA GLY A 118 -8.92 0.60 -13.86
C GLY A 118 -8.60 0.88 -15.34
N ARG A 119 -8.17 -0.14 -16.09
CA ARG A 119 -8.00 -0.03 -17.55
C ARG A 119 -9.31 0.26 -18.27
N LEU A 120 -10.40 -0.42 -17.93
CA LEU A 120 -11.72 -0.16 -18.53
C LEU A 120 -12.17 1.29 -18.32
N ILE A 121 -12.01 1.83 -17.12
CA ILE A 121 -12.31 3.24 -16.82
C ILE A 121 -11.42 4.16 -17.67
N THR A 122 -10.13 3.83 -17.77
CA THR A 122 -9.16 4.61 -18.55
C THR A 122 -9.48 4.60 -20.04
N ASP A 123 -9.83 3.45 -20.61
CA ASP A 123 -10.23 3.29 -22.01
C ASP A 123 -11.53 4.07 -22.32
N ALA A 124 -12.47 4.11 -21.37
CA ALA A 124 -13.66 4.93 -21.46
C ALA A 124 -13.35 6.44 -21.45
N MET A 125 -12.36 6.88 -20.66
CA MET A 125 -11.90 8.28 -20.68
C MET A 125 -11.29 8.67 -22.04
N PHE A 126 -10.48 7.80 -22.64
CA PHE A 126 -9.86 8.05 -23.94
C PHE A 126 -10.87 8.01 -25.10
N SER A 127 -11.86 7.12 -25.05
CA SER A 127 -12.91 7.00 -26.08
C SER A 127 -14.02 8.06 -25.96
N GLY A 128 -14.27 8.59 -24.76
CA GLY A 128 -15.26 9.64 -24.49
C GLY A 128 -14.83 11.07 -24.86
N GLY A 129 -13.65 11.26 -25.47
CA GLY A 129 -13.18 12.57 -25.94
C GLY A 129 -12.57 13.46 -24.85
N ALA A 130 -12.20 12.93 -23.68
CA ALA A 130 -11.40 13.65 -22.69
C ALA A 130 -9.90 13.53 -22.99
N ALA A 131 -9.49 14.01 -24.17
CA ALA A 131 -8.11 14.43 -24.40
C ALA A 131 -7.87 15.74 -23.63
N GLY A 132 -7.71 15.63 -22.31
CA GLY A 132 -7.61 16.78 -21.42
C GLY A 132 -6.78 16.48 -20.18
N GLY A 133 -5.46 16.36 -20.37
CA GLY A 133 -4.51 16.66 -19.31
C GLY A 133 -4.10 15.53 -18.37
N LEU A 134 -3.57 14.42 -18.90
CA LEU A 134 -2.60 13.60 -18.16
C LEU A 134 -1.38 13.38 -19.04
N GLY A 135 -0.59 14.44 -19.18
CA GLY A 135 0.77 14.36 -19.70
C GLY A 135 1.69 13.64 -18.69
N PRO A 136 2.66 12.85 -19.15
CA PRO A 136 3.60 12.17 -18.28
C PRO A 136 4.70 13.13 -17.80
N GLY A 137 4.94 13.22 -16.50
CA GLY A 137 6.26 13.58 -15.95
C GLY A 137 6.43 14.94 -15.25
N GLY A 138 7.20 14.90 -14.16
CA GLY A 138 7.68 16.02 -13.33
C GLY A 138 7.49 15.69 -11.85
N MET A 139 8.28 14.80 -11.23
CA MET A 139 9.62 15.10 -10.66
C MET A 139 9.65 16.40 -9.87
#